data_AF-A0A522LCG8-F1
#
_entry.id   AF-A0A522LCG8-F1
#
_cell.length_a   1.000
_cell.length_b   1.000
_cell.length_c   1.000
_cell.angle_alpha   90.00
_cell.angle_beta   90.00
_cell.angle_gamma   90.00
#
_symmetry.space_group_name_H-M   'P 1'
#
loop_
_entity.id
_entity.type
_entity.pdbx_description
1 polymer ?
#
loop_
_entity_poly.entity_id
_entity_poly.type
_entity_poly.pdbx_seq_one_letter_code
_entity_poly.pdbx_strand_id
1 'polypeptide(L)'
;MLSRTADHLFWMSRYTERAENTARMIDVNYQTALLPQSTAVAQLGWQGLLSISELSPLYAGKHGEVTSRGVMEFMVKDEGNPSSIISCLRAARENARAVRGTLTTEVWETQNQTWLEVNRMLHAGDFERDPGQFFEWVKFRSHLSRGVTLGTMLMDEALYFMRLGTFLER
;
A
#
# COMPACT_ATOMS: atom_id res chain seq x y z
N MET A 1 -1.49 21.31 -18.19
CA MET A 1 -1.01 19.91 -18.18
C MET A 1 -1.95 18.98 -18.99
N LEU A 2 -1.48 17.87 -19.61
CA LEU A 2 -2.36 16.89 -20.28
C LEU A 2 -3.18 16.07 -19.27
N SER A 3 -4.44 15.76 -19.58
CA SER A 3 -5.34 14.99 -18.69
C SER A 3 -4.74 13.66 -18.21
N ARG A 4 -4.01 12.96 -19.07
CA ARG A 4 -3.35 11.69 -18.71
C ARG A 4 -2.21 11.89 -17.70
N THR A 5 -1.45 12.97 -17.81
CA THR A 5 -0.39 13.29 -16.83
C THR A 5 -1.01 13.54 -15.45
N ALA A 6 -2.10 14.31 -15.39
CA ALA A 6 -2.83 14.58 -14.17
C ALA A 6 -3.34 13.29 -13.50
N ASP A 7 -3.93 12.39 -14.31
CA ASP A 7 -4.45 11.09 -13.86
C ASP A 7 -3.35 10.21 -13.24
N HIS A 8 -2.20 10.08 -13.91
CA HIS A 8 -1.07 9.33 -13.37
C HIS A 8 -0.52 9.93 -12.06
N LEU A 9 -0.40 11.25 -11.96
CA LEU A 9 0.06 11.92 -10.75
C LEU A 9 -0.90 11.70 -9.57
N PHE A 10 -2.20 11.83 -9.83
CA PHE A 10 -3.25 11.59 -8.85
C PHE A 10 -3.20 10.13 -8.36
N TRP A 11 -3.23 9.17 -9.27
CA TRP A 11 -3.25 7.76 -8.91
C TRP A 11 -1.94 7.28 -8.29
N MET A 12 -0.79 7.80 -8.71
CA MET A 12 0.50 7.50 -8.09
C MET A 12 0.47 7.79 -6.58
N SER A 13 0.06 9.00 -6.21
CA SER A 13 -0.01 9.41 -4.80
C SER A 13 -1.09 8.65 -4.06
N ARG A 14 -2.27 8.48 -4.67
CA ARG A 14 -3.39 7.73 -4.07
C ARG A 14 -3.04 6.27 -3.77
N TYR A 15 -2.38 5.57 -4.68
CA TYR A 15 -1.94 4.19 -4.45
C TYR A 15 -0.85 4.09 -3.39
N THR A 16 0.01 5.10 -3.28
CA THR A 16 1.04 5.16 -2.22
C THR A 16 0.39 5.27 -0.84
N GLU A 17 -0.61 6.16 -0.69
CA GLU A 17 -1.39 6.27 0.55
C GLU A 17 -2.19 4.99 0.84
N ARG A 18 -2.79 4.37 -0.19
CA ARG A 18 -3.56 3.13 -0.01
C ARG A 18 -2.69 2.01 0.54
N ALA A 19 -1.48 1.85 0.02
CA ALA A 19 -0.53 0.86 0.54
C ALA A 19 -0.23 1.08 2.03
N GLU A 20 -0.07 2.34 2.46
CA GLU A 20 0.09 2.69 3.87
C GLU A 20 -1.17 2.38 4.70
N ASN A 21 -2.35 2.79 4.24
CA ASN A 21 -3.61 2.57 4.96
C ASN A 21 -3.88 1.08 5.15
N THR A 22 -3.65 0.28 4.10
CA THR A 22 -3.72 -1.18 4.15
C THR A 22 -2.70 -1.74 5.16
N ALA A 23 -1.45 -1.28 5.14
CA ALA A 23 -0.45 -1.70 6.12
C ALA A 23 -0.86 -1.36 7.56
N ARG A 24 -1.36 -0.15 7.83
CA ARG A 24 -1.85 0.27 9.16
C ARG A 24 -2.98 -0.62 9.64
N MET A 25 -3.96 -0.90 8.78
CA MET A 25 -5.14 -1.69 9.15
C MET A 25 -4.76 -3.13 9.49
N ILE A 26 -3.92 -3.77 8.69
CA ILE A 26 -3.48 -5.15 8.92
C ILE A 26 -2.59 -5.24 10.16
N ASP A 27 -1.67 -4.28 10.34
CA ASP A 27 -0.77 -4.26 11.49
C ASP A 27 -1.56 -4.16 12.81
N VAL A 28 -2.54 -3.26 12.91
CA VAL A 28 -3.40 -3.16 14.09
C VAL A 28 -4.13 -4.48 14.36
N ASN A 29 -4.67 -5.13 13.33
CA ASN A 29 -5.36 -6.41 13.48
C ASN A 29 -4.40 -7.52 13.91
N TYR A 30 -3.21 -7.58 13.31
CA TYR A 30 -2.15 -8.52 13.63
C TYR A 30 -1.69 -8.38 15.08
N GLN A 31 -1.35 -7.17 15.52
CA GLN A 31 -0.97 -6.91 16.91
C GLN A 31 -2.11 -7.23 17.88
N THR A 32 -3.36 -6.89 17.52
CA THR A 32 -4.53 -7.24 18.32
C THR A 32 -4.67 -8.74 18.45
N ALA A 33 -4.49 -9.51 17.36
CA ALA A 33 -4.58 -10.98 17.35
C ALA A 33 -3.51 -11.67 18.21
N LEU A 34 -2.39 -11.00 18.51
CA LEU A 34 -1.35 -11.50 19.41
C LEU A 34 -1.70 -11.33 20.91
N LEU A 35 -2.69 -10.50 21.24
CA LEU A 35 -3.13 -10.31 22.63
C LEU A 35 -3.92 -11.54 23.12
N PRO A 36 -3.95 -11.80 24.45
CA PRO A 36 -4.69 -12.93 25.02
C PRO A 36 -6.18 -12.88 24.67
N GLN A 37 -6.63 -13.81 23.82
CA GLN A 37 -8.03 -13.94 23.41
C GLN A 37 -8.31 -15.35 22.84
N SER A 38 -9.58 -15.66 22.59
CA SER A 38 -9.95 -16.92 21.93
C SER A 38 -9.65 -16.88 20.43
N THR A 39 -9.39 -18.04 19.84
CA THR A 39 -9.18 -18.19 18.39
C THR A 39 -10.37 -17.66 17.57
N ALA A 40 -11.60 -17.89 18.07
CA ALA A 40 -12.82 -17.39 17.44
C ALA A 40 -12.90 -15.86 17.41
N VAL A 41 -12.50 -15.17 18.49
CA VAL A 41 -12.47 -13.70 18.55
C VAL A 41 -11.42 -13.14 17.59
N ALA A 42 -10.23 -13.75 17.54
CA ALA A 42 -9.21 -13.36 16.57
C ALA A 42 -9.69 -13.53 15.12
N GLN A 43 -10.37 -14.65 14.82
CA GLN A 43 -10.93 -14.90 13.48
C GLN A 43 -12.00 -13.87 13.09
N LEU A 44 -12.88 -13.47 14.02
CA LEU A 44 -13.85 -12.40 13.80
C LEU A 44 -13.16 -11.07 13.47
N GLY A 45 -12.01 -10.78 14.09
CA GLY A 45 -11.19 -9.61 13.75
C GLY A 45 -10.75 -9.62 12.28
N TRP A 46 -10.27 -10.74 11.77
CA TRP A 46 -9.85 -10.89 10.37
C TRP A 46 -11.02 -10.81 9.39
N GLN A 47 -12.18 -11.37 9.75
CA GLN A 47 -13.41 -11.23 8.96
C GLN A 47 -13.88 -9.76 8.91
N GLY A 48 -13.83 -9.07 10.04
CA GLY A 48 -14.17 -7.65 10.14
C GLY A 48 -13.27 -6.79 9.26
N LEU A 49 -11.97 -7.06 9.22
CA LEU A 49 -11.02 -6.37 8.34
C LEU A 49 -11.39 -6.51 6.86
N LEU A 50 -11.67 -7.73 6.40
CA LEU A 50 -12.12 -7.97 5.03
C LEU A 50 -13.44 -7.26 4.72
N SER A 51 -14.36 -7.25 5.68
CA SER A 51 -15.68 -6.64 5.51
C SER A 51 -15.59 -5.12 5.38
N ILE A 52 -14.84 -4.44 6.25
CA ILE A 52 -14.67 -2.97 6.21
C ILE A 52 -13.93 -2.54 4.94
N SER A 53 -13.04 -3.39 4.43
CA SER A 53 -12.33 -3.14 3.17
C SER A 53 -13.16 -3.48 1.92
N GLU A 54 -14.39 -4.00 2.08
CA GLU A 54 -15.24 -4.53 1.01
C GLU A 54 -14.56 -5.64 0.17
N LEU A 55 -13.65 -6.41 0.78
CA LEU A 55 -12.86 -7.44 0.12
C LEU A 55 -13.35 -8.87 0.37
N SER A 56 -14.36 -9.05 1.23
CA SER A 56 -14.88 -10.39 1.58
C SER A 56 -15.26 -11.24 0.36
N PRO A 57 -15.97 -10.74 -0.67
CA PRO A 57 -16.31 -11.56 -1.84
C PRO A 57 -15.08 -11.96 -2.65
N LEU A 58 -14.12 -11.03 -2.82
CA LEU A 58 -12.89 -11.26 -3.57
C LEU A 58 -11.99 -12.28 -2.87
N TYR A 59 -11.91 -12.21 -1.54
CA TYR A 59 -11.19 -13.17 -0.72
C TYR A 59 -11.82 -14.57 -0.82
N ALA A 60 -13.14 -14.68 -0.58
CA ALA A 60 -13.86 -15.95 -0.56
C ALA A 60 -13.74 -16.70 -1.90
N GLY A 61 -13.76 -15.98 -3.02
CA GLY A 61 -13.63 -16.57 -4.36
C GLY A 61 -12.29 -17.24 -4.65
N LYS A 62 -11.24 -16.97 -3.86
CA LYS A 62 -9.89 -17.48 -4.07
C LYS A 62 -9.33 -18.30 -2.90
N HIS A 63 -9.61 -17.86 -1.67
CA HIS A 63 -8.93 -18.34 -0.47
C HIS A 63 -9.83 -19.20 0.43
N GLY A 64 -11.16 -19.12 0.27
CA GLY A 64 -12.11 -19.90 1.06
C GLY A 64 -12.20 -19.44 2.51
N GLU A 65 -11.78 -20.30 3.45
CA GLU A 65 -11.90 -20.03 4.89
C GLU A 65 -11.02 -18.86 5.34
N VAL A 66 -11.59 -17.95 6.14
CA VAL A 66 -10.86 -16.80 6.68
C VAL A 66 -9.91 -17.24 7.78
N THR A 67 -8.61 -17.16 7.49
CA THR A 67 -7.52 -17.39 8.44
C THR A 67 -6.60 -16.18 8.51
N SER A 68 -5.96 -15.95 9.66
CA SER A 68 -4.99 -14.86 9.84
C SER A 68 -3.93 -14.84 8.72
N ARG A 69 -3.29 -15.99 8.49
CA ARG A 69 -2.30 -16.15 7.42
C ARG A 69 -2.87 -15.87 6.04
N GLY A 70 -4.04 -16.43 5.71
CA GLY A 70 -4.65 -16.23 4.41
C GLY A 70 -4.99 -14.76 4.15
N VAL A 71 -5.55 -14.06 5.14
CA VAL A 71 -5.86 -12.62 5.00
C VAL A 71 -4.59 -11.80 4.85
N MET A 72 -3.55 -12.09 5.64
CA MET A 72 -2.25 -11.43 5.51
C MET A 72 -1.62 -11.64 4.12
N GLU A 73 -1.60 -12.88 3.61
CA GLU A 73 -1.09 -13.17 2.26
C GLU A 73 -1.92 -12.46 1.18
N PHE A 74 -3.24 -12.45 1.30
CA PHE A 74 -4.16 -11.79 0.36
C PHE A 74 -4.01 -10.27 0.34
N MET A 75 -3.84 -9.65 1.50
CA MET A 75 -3.74 -8.19 1.62
C MET A 75 -2.33 -7.66 1.31
N VAL A 76 -1.30 -8.50 1.39
CA VAL A 76 0.09 -8.08 1.15
C VAL A 76 0.59 -8.50 -0.24
N LYS A 77 0.38 -9.76 -0.63
CA LYS A 77 1.08 -10.40 -1.76
C LYS A 77 0.18 -10.78 -2.95
N ASP A 78 -1.14 -10.88 -2.78
CA ASP A 78 -2.03 -11.29 -3.87
C ASP A 78 -2.16 -10.16 -4.91
N GLU A 79 -1.58 -10.36 -6.09
CA GLU A 79 -1.62 -9.40 -7.19
C GLU A 79 -3.01 -9.28 -7.84
N GLY A 80 -3.90 -10.25 -7.61
CA GLY A 80 -5.28 -10.18 -8.04
C GLY A 80 -6.20 -9.53 -7.01
N ASN A 81 -5.65 -9.04 -5.89
CA ASN A 81 -6.28 -8.03 -5.05
C ASN A 81 -5.72 -6.64 -5.43
N PRO A 82 -6.49 -5.77 -6.10
CA PRO A 82 -6.04 -4.43 -6.48
C PRO A 82 -5.66 -3.55 -5.29
N SER A 83 -6.20 -3.85 -4.10
CA SER A 83 -5.95 -3.13 -2.85
C SER A 83 -4.82 -3.74 -2.02
N SER A 84 -4.17 -4.80 -2.50
CA SER A 84 -3.01 -5.36 -1.80
C SER A 84 -1.83 -4.39 -1.84
N ILE A 85 -0.95 -4.49 -0.85
CA ILE A 85 0.24 -3.64 -0.76
C ILE A 85 1.08 -3.76 -2.04
N ILE A 86 1.33 -4.98 -2.52
CA ILE A 86 2.13 -5.19 -3.73
C ILE A 86 1.46 -4.58 -4.98
N SER A 87 0.14 -4.73 -5.13
CA SER A 87 -0.62 -4.16 -6.25
C SER A 87 -0.57 -2.63 -6.23
N CYS A 88 -0.77 -2.03 -5.06
CA CYS A 88 -0.73 -0.57 -4.90
C CYS A 88 0.67 -0.01 -5.18
N LEU A 89 1.73 -0.61 -4.63
CA LEU A 89 3.10 -0.15 -4.86
C LEU A 89 3.53 -0.32 -6.32
N ARG A 90 3.11 -1.42 -6.97
CA ARG A 90 3.30 -1.61 -8.42
C ARG A 90 2.61 -0.50 -9.21
N ALA A 91 1.33 -0.27 -8.94
CA ALA A 91 0.54 0.75 -9.64
C ALA A 91 1.11 2.16 -9.42
N ALA A 92 1.56 2.49 -8.20
CA ALA A 92 2.23 3.74 -7.91
C ALA A 92 3.50 3.92 -8.76
N ARG A 93 4.35 2.89 -8.84
CA ARG A 93 5.60 2.93 -9.60
C ARG A 93 5.38 3.01 -11.12
N GLU A 94 4.40 2.31 -11.67
CA GLU A 94 4.08 2.41 -13.10
C GLU A 94 3.44 3.75 -13.47
N ASN A 95 2.59 4.32 -12.60
CA ASN A 95 2.11 5.69 -12.77
C ASN A 95 3.27 6.69 -12.74
N ALA A 96 4.19 6.57 -11.77
CA ALA A 96 5.38 7.42 -11.70
C ALA A 96 6.24 7.32 -12.97
N ARG A 97 6.38 6.12 -13.52
CA ARG A 97 7.15 5.86 -14.75
C ARG A 97 6.53 6.55 -15.96
N ALA A 98 5.21 6.49 -16.08
CA ALA A 98 4.48 7.10 -17.18
C ALA A 98 4.64 8.63 -17.23
N VAL A 99 4.87 9.27 -16.09
CA VAL A 99 5.07 10.73 -15.97
C VAL A 99 6.47 11.11 -15.48
N ARG A 100 7.48 10.27 -15.73
CA ARG A 100 8.86 10.49 -15.27
C ARG A 100 9.41 11.88 -15.61
N GLY A 101 9.05 12.43 -16.76
CA GLY A 101 9.48 13.77 -17.21
C GLY A 101 8.85 14.92 -16.42
N THR A 102 7.79 14.66 -15.65
CA THR A 102 7.13 15.64 -14.77
C THR A 102 7.61 15.53 -13.32
N LEU A 103 8.20 14.40 -12.94
CA LEU A 103 8.72 14.17 -11.58
C LEU A 103 10.14 14.69 -11.44
N THR A 104 10.47 15.19 -10.24
CA THR A 104 11.88 15.31 -9.84
C THR A 104 12.55 13.93 -9.79
N THR A 105 13.87 13.93 -9.88
CA THR A 105 14.64 12.68 -9.82
C THR A 105 14.44 11.97 -8.48
N GLU A 106 14.37 12.72 -7.40
CA GLU A 106 14.19 12.24 -6.04
C GLU A 106 12.84 11.55 -5.86
N VAL A 107 11.74 12.13 -6.38
CA VAL A 107 10.41 11.49 -6.32
C VAL A 107 10.41 10.19 -7.11
N TRP A 108 10.96 10.20 -8.34
CA TRP A 108 11.05 8.99 -9.15
C TRP A 108 11.86 7.89 -8.46
N GLU A 109 13.05 8.21 -7.98
CA GLU A 109 13.93 7.25 -7.32
C GLU A 109 13.28 6.69 -6.05
N THR A 110 12.58 7.53 -5.29
CA THR A 110 11.84 7.09 -4.10
C THR A 110 10.78 6.04 -4.45
N GLN A 111 9.99 6.26 -5.49
CA GLN A 111 8.96 5.29 -5.92
C GLN A 111 9.60 4.02 -6.49
N ASN A 112 10.64 4.15 -7.32
CA ASN A 112 11.30 2.99 -7.94
C ASN A 112 12.05 2.14 -6.90
N GLN A 113 12.78 2.76 -5.96
CA GLN A 113 13.46 2.05 -4.87
C GLN A 113 12.47 1.36 -3.94
N THR A 114 11.34 1.99 -3.62
CA THR A 114 10.27 1.35 -2.83
C THR A 114 9.79 0.07 -3.51
N TRP A 115 9.56 0.12 -4.82
CA TRP A 115 9.16 -1.06 -5.59
C TRP A 115 10.23 -2.16 -5.59
N LEU A 116 11.49 -1.81 -5.86
CA LEU A 116 12.57 -2.80 -5.88
C LEU A 116 12.75 -3.46 -4.51
N GLU A 117 12.70 -2.66 -3.45
CA GLU A 117 12.93 -3.12 -2.09
C GLU A 117 11.77 -3.97 -1.56
N VAL A 118 10.50 -3.62 -1.82
CA VAL A 118 9.38 -4.49 -1.40
C VAL A 118 9.47 -5.86 -2.05
N ASN A 119 9.86 -5.94 -3.32
CA ASN A 119 10.06 -7.23 -3.99
C ASN A 119 11.21 -8.02 -3.35
N ARG A 120 12.33 -7.35 -3.06
CA ARG A 120 13.46 -7.98 -2.34
C ARG A 120 13.02 -8.55 -0.99
N MET A 121 12.28 -7.77 -0.20
CA MET A 121 11.79 -8.16 1.12
C MET A 121 10.85 -9.37 1.04
N LEU A 122 9.88 -9.34 0.12
CA LEU A 122 8.94 -10.45 -0.06
C LEU A 122 9.64 -11.72 -0.56
N HIS A 123 10.61 -11.61 -1.47
CA HIS A 123 11.39 -12.76 -1.93
C HIS A 123 12.31 -13.33 -0.84
N ALA A 124 12.84 -12.47 0.04
CA ALA A 124 13.67 -12.89 1.17
C ALA A 124 12.87 -13.48 2.34
N GLY A 125 11.54 -13.41 2.31
CA GLY A 125 10.67 -13.84 3.41
C GLY A 125 10.70 -12.89 4.61
N ASP A 126 11.10 -11.63 4.41
CA ASP A 126 11.19 -10.64 5.50
C ASP A 126 9.80 -10.37 6.10
N PHE A 127 8.75 -10.38 5.27
CA PHE A 127 7.36 -10.22 5.71
C PHE A 127 6.91 -11.35 6.64
N GLU A 128 7.17 -12.60 6.28
CA GLU A 128 6.79 -13.76 7.09
C GLU A 128 7.59 -13.83 8.39
N ARG A 129 8.84 -13.37 8.38
CA ARG A 129 9.71 -13.36 9.56
C ARG A 129 9.28 -12.32 10.58
N ASP A 130 8.97 -11.10 10.14
CA ASP A 130 8.52 -10.01 11.01
C ASP A 130 7.49 -9.12 10.29
N PRO A 131 6.19 -9.49 10.35
CA PRO A 131 5.13 -8.72 9.71
C PRO A 131 5.05 -7.28 10.23
N GLY A 132 5.27 -7.07 11.53
CA GLY A 132 5.22 -5.74 12.15
C GLY A 132 6.29 -4.81 11.58
N GLN A 133 7.54 -5.29 11.49
CA GLN A 133 8.62 -4.53 10.87
C GLN A 133 8.35 -4.25 9.39
N PHE A 134 7.79 -5.22 8.66
CA PHE A 134 7.40 -5.00 7.26
C PHE A 134 6.34 -3.90 7.13
N PHE A 135 5.30 -3.90 7.97
CA PHE A 135 4.27 -2.85 7.94
C PHE A 135 4.82 -1.48 8.33
N GLU A 136 5.69 -1.40 9.33
CA GLU A 136 6.42 -0.16 9.66
C GLU A 136 7.24 0.35 8.48
N TRP A 137 7.92 -0.54 7.77
CA TRP A 137 8.66 -0.18 6.57
C TRP A 137 7.74 0.41 5.49
N VAL A 138 6.58 -0.21 5.21
CA VAL A 138 5.61 0.32 4.22
C VAL A 138 5.12 1.71 4.63
N LYS A 139 4.76 1.90 5.90
CA LYS A 139 4.35 3.20 6.45
C LYS A 139 5.44 4.25 6.28
N PHE A 140 6.69 3.89 6.60
CA PHE A 140 7.85 4.75 6.43
C PHE A 140 8.10 5.15 4.96
N ARG A 141 7.99 4.22 4.01
CA ARG A 141 8.15 4.51 2.58
C ARG A 141 7.12 5.53 2.08
N SER A 142 5.89 5.46 2.56
CA SER A 142 4.86 6.46 2.25
C SER A 142 5.18 7.83 2.86
N HIS A 143 5.67 7.88 4.12
CA HIS A 143 6.15 9.13 4.73
C HIS A 143 7.30 9.75 3.94
N LEU A 144 8.27 8.95 3.53
CA LEU A 144 9.39 9.38 2.68
C LEU A 144 8.90 9.93 1.34
N SER A 145 7.99 9.22 0.67
CA SER A 145 7.42 9.63 -0.62
C SER A 145 6.76 11.02 -0.53
N ARG A 146 5.94 11.26 0.51
CA ARG A 146 5.37 12.59 0.77
C ARG A 146 6.45 13.64 1.07
N GLY A 147 7.41 13.33 1.94
CA GLY A 147 8.47 14.26 2.31
C GLY A 147 9.30 14.71 1.12
N VAL A 148 9.70 13.76 0.27
CA VAL A 148 10.45 14.03 -0.96
C VAL A 148 9.61 14.82 -1.96
N THR A 149 8.33 14.46 -2.12
CA THR A 149 7.39 15.19 -2.99
C THR A 149 7.27 16.65 -2.56
N LEU A 150 7.03 16.91 -1.27
CA LEU A 150 6.88 18.26 -0.73
C LEU A 150 8.19 19.06 -0.74
N GLY A 151 9.33 18.39 -0.58
CA GLY A 151 10.63 19.03 -0.49
C GLY A 151 11.29 19.36 -1.84
N THR A 152 10.90 18.68 -2.92
CA THR A 152 11.61 18.78 -4.21
C THR A 152 10.75 19.23 -5.39
N MET A 153 9.45 18.92 -5.40
CA MET A 153 8.57 19.31 -6.51
C MET A 153 8.32 20.82 -6.53
N LEU A 154 8.20 21.37 -7.73
CA LEU A 154 7.72 22.74 -7.90
C LEU A 154 6.28 22.87 -7.41
N MET A 155 5.95 24.04 -6.87
CA MET A 155 4.60 24.37 -6.40
C MET A 155 3.69 24.73 -7.60
N ASP A 156 3.29 23.72 -8.36
CA ASP A 156 2.50 23.86 -9.58
C ASP A 156 1.32 22.85 -9.65
N GLU A 157 0.67 22.81 -10.82
CA GLU A 157 -0.44 21.88 -11.09
C GLU A 157 -0.06 20.43 -10.77
N ALA A 158 1.15 19.98 -11.11
CA ALA A 158 1.56 18.59 -10.91
C ALA A 158 1.55 18.22 -9.42
N LEU A 159 2.11 19.09 -8.58
CA LEU A 159 2.07 18.91 -7.13
C LEU A 159 0.64 18.93 -6.58
N TYR A 160 -0.24 19.78 -7.11
CA TYR A 160 -1.63 19.83 -6.67
C TYR A 160 -2.40 18.54 -7.00
N PHE A 161 -2.20 17.95 -8.17
CA PHE A 161 -2.81 16.65 -8.50
C PHE A 161 -2.28 15.51 -7.62
N MET A 162 -0.98 15.48 -7.33
CA MET A 162 -0.42 14.54 -6.35
C MET A 162 -1.08 14.72 -4.96
N ARG A 163 -1.21 15.97 -4.50
CA ARG A 163 -1.85 16.28 -3.20
C ARG A 163 -3.32 15.86 -3.17
N LEU A 164 -4.06 16.06 -4.25
CA LEU A 164 -5.45 15.58 -4.36
C LEU A 164 -5.52 14.06 -4.18
N GLY A 165 -4.62 13.32 -4.84
CA GLY A 165 -4.51 11.87 -4.67
C GLY A 165 -4.20 11.47 -3.23
N THR A 166 -3.28 12.19 -2.58
CA THR A 166 -2.93 11.96 -1.18
C THR A 166 -4.10 12.23 -0.24
N PHE A 167 -4.76 13.38 -0.33
CA PHE A 167 -5.79 13.76 0.63
C PHE A 167 -7.11 13.02 0.45
N LEU A 168 -7.42 12.54 -0.75
CA LEU A 168 -8.66 11.80 -1.00
C LEU A 168 -8.61 10.36 -0.46
N GLU A 169 -7.42 9.79 -0.30
CA GLU A 169 -7.26 8.46 0.31
C GLU A 169 -7.20 8.50 1.84
N ARG A 170 -6.92 9.66 2.44
CA ARG A 170 -6.75 9.85 3.89
C ARG A 170 -8.05 10.16 4.61
#